data_AF-A0A971X721-F1
#
_entry.id   AF-A0A971X721-F1
#
_cell.length_a   1.000
_cell.length_b   1.000
_cell.length_c   1.000
_cell.angle_alpha   90.00
_cell.angle_beta   90.00
_cell.angle_gamma   90.00
#
_symmetry.space_group_name_H-M   'P 1'
#
loop_
_entity.id
_entity.type
_entity.pdbx_description
1 polymer ?
#
loop_
_entity_poly.entity_id
_entity_poly.type
_entity_poly.pdbx_seq_one_letter_code
_entity_poly.pdbx_strand_id
1 'polypeptide(L)'
;MKCPCSIKDIHKPGKHEESPGHPVDTFKLENRGIEDFIVRKLRKAMESYRNEKTRENSEKLLEHVTKLMEIDKHYSRKENLIFPLMEKYKINTPQKVMWGVDDEIREAIKEVRNNLKNHEDEENILSKLENVIARINDMIFKEENILLPMVSELFTEEEWLMIEKESPEIGYCFIDKKKSWEPAKSEAEGKEQEKEERAEKSADGCIQLETGILEPMELEHLLNALPVDITFIDKDDTVKFFSKPKDSVFLQELFLA
;
A
#
# COMPACT_ATOMS: atom_id res chain seq x y z
N MET A 1 20.02 -21.80 -37.43
CA MET A 1 20.46 -20.86 -36.38
C MET A 1 19.28 -20.56 -35.48
N LYS A 2 19.26 -21.10 -34.26
CA LYS A 2 18.30 -20.79 -33.21
C LYS A 2 19.11 -20.35 -31.98
N CYS A 3 18.77 -19.19 -31.43
CA CYS A 3 19.31 -18.72 -30.15
C CYS A 3 18.95 -19.70 -29.03
N PRO A 4 19.78 -19.75 -27.99
CA PRO A 4 19.21 -19.71 -26.65
C PRO A 4 20.04 -18.82 -25.72
N CYS A 5 19.54 -17.62 -25.43
CA CYS A 5 19.83 -17.00 -24.13
C CYS A 5 18.88 -17.65 -23.13
N SER A 6 19.42 -18.55 -22.32
CA SER A 6 18.70 -19.23 -21.24
C SER A 6 18.52 -18.27 -20.07
N ILE A 7 17.31 -17.73 -19.93
CA ILE A 7 16.84 -17.14 -18.67
C ILE A 7 16.69 -18.28 -17.66
N LYS A 8 17.68 -18.45 -16.78
CA LYS A 8 17.58 -19.33 -15.61
C LYS A 8 18.34 -18.72 -14.43
N ASP A 9 17.81 -17.61 -13.94
CA ASP A 9 17.90 -17.26 -12.52
C ASP A 9 16.47 -17.22 -11.99
N ILE A 10 15.89 -18.42 -11.88
CA ILE A 10 14.64 -18.63 -11.15
C ILE A 10 15.03 -18.50 -9.67
N HIS A 11 14.79 -17.32 -9.09
CA HIS A 11 14.78 -17.15 -7.65
C HIS A 11 13.84 -18.22 -7.07
N LYS A 12 14.39 -19.15 -6.28
CA LYS A 12 13.56 -20.01 -5.44
C LYS A 12 12.85 -19.11 -4.42
N PRO A 13 11.56 -19.32 -4.11
CA PRO A 13 10.90 -18.60 -3.02
C PRO A 13 11.71 -18.87 -1.75
N GLY A 14 12.27 -17.79 -1.19
CA GLY A 14 13.15 -17.87 -0.03
C GLY A 14 12.32 -18.14 1.21
N LYS A 15 12.80 -19.04 2.07
CA LYS A 15 12.30 -19.33 3.44
C LYS A 15 12.25 -18.09 4.38
N HIS A 16 12.46 -16.88 3.87
CA HIS A 16 12.58 -15.64 4.63
C HIS A 16 11.23 -14.91 4.81
N GLU A 17 10.21 -15.24 4.03
CA GLU A 17 8.91 -14.55 4.05
C GLU A 17 8.06 -14.83 5.30
N GLU A 18 8.37 -15.93 6.00
CA GLU A 18 7.82 -16.28 7.32
C GLU A 18 8.70 -15.74 8.47
N SER A 19 9.75 -14.97 8.16
CA SER A 19 10.58 -14.36 9.20
C SER A 19 9.76 -13.30 9.95
N PRO A 20 9.81 -13.27 11.29
CA PRO A 20 9.11 -12.25 12.07
C PRO A 20 9.43 -10.85 11.57
N GLY A 21 8.39 -10.07 11.28
CA GLY A 21 8.49 -8.69 10.81
C GLY A 21 8.45 -8.53 9.30
N HIS A 22 8.67 -9.57 8.49
CA HIS A 22 8.55 -9.48 7.04
C HIS A 22 7.17 -8.93 6.64
N PRO A 23 7.02 -8.16 5.54
CA PRO A 23 5.72 -7.63 5.14
C PRO A 23 4.63 -8.71 5.03
N VAL A 24 4.94 -9.89 4.47
CA VAL A 24 4.01 -11.04 4.41
C VAL A 24 3.57 -11.50 5.80
N ASP A 25 4.51 -11.66 6.75
CA ASP A 25 4.20 -11.97 8.15
C ASP A 25 3.29 -10.91 8.77
N THR A 26 3.55 -9.63 8.47
CA THR A 26 2.71 -8.52 8.93
C THR A 26 1.27 -8.62 8.42
N PHE A 27 1.07 -8.84 7.11
CA PHE A 27 -0.28 -9.02 6.55
C PHE A 27 -1.00 -10.22 7.20
N LYS A 28 -0.30 -11.34 7.41
CA LYS A 28 -0.87 -12.51 8.13
C LYS A 28 -1.23 -12.19 9.58
N LEU A 29 -0.38 -11.46 10.31
CA LEU A 29 -0.65 -11.05 11.70
C LEU A 29 -1.86 -10.11 11.78
N GLU A 30 -2.02 -9.20 10.84
CA GLU A 30 -3.22 -8.36 10.76
C GLU A 30 -4.46 -9.18 10.48
N ASN A 31 -4.40 -10.17 9.59
CA ASN A 31 -5.51 -11.09 9.33
C ASN A 31 -5.92 -11.86 10.59
N ARG A 32 -4.95 -12.35 11.37
CA ARG A 32 -5.22 -12.95 12.68
C ARG A 32 -5.82 -11.93 13.66
N GLY A 33 -5.34 -10.68 13.67
CA GLY A 33 -5.86 -9.60 14.51
C GLY A 33 -7.31 -9.23 14.19
N ILE A 34 -7.66 -9.20 12.89
CA ILE A 34 -9.03 -8.98 12.40
C ILE A 34 -9.95 -10.11 12.88
N GLU A 35 -9.56 -11.37 12.68
CA GLU A 35 -10.34 -12.52 13.14
C GLU A 35 -10.52 -12.53 14.67
N ASP A 36 -9.45 -12.29 15.42
CA ASP A 36 -9.49 -12.22 16.88
C ASP A 36 -10.43 -11.10 17.36
N PHE A 37 -10.39 -9.93 16.71
CA PHE A 37 -11.32 -8.84 17.00
C PHE A 37 -12.78 -9.24 16.72
N ILE A 38 -13.04 -9.86 15.56
CA ILE A 38 -14.36 -10.33 15.18
C ILE A 38 -14.90 -11.32 16.23
N VAL A 39 -14.12 -12.32 16.61
CA VAL A 39 -14.56 -13.38 17.53
C VAL A 39 -14.69 -12.85 18.95
N ARG A 40 -13.70 -12.11 19.46
CA ARG A 40 -13.61 -11.76 20.88
C ARG A 40 -14.40 -10.51 21.25
N LYS A 41 -14.65 -9.61 20.29
CA LYS A 41 -15.32 -8.32 20.53
C LYS A 41 -16.62 -8.23 19.74
N LEU A 42 -16.57 -8.26 18.41
CA LEU A 42 -17.74 -7.98 17.57
C LEU A 42 -18.86 -9.00 17.78
N ARG A 43 -18.55 -10.31 17.70
CA ARG A 43 -19.56 -11.37 17.89
C ARG A 43 -20.21 -11.34 19.26
N LYS A 44 -19.46 -11.02 20.32
CA LYS A 44 -20.02 -10.88 21.68
C LYS A 44 -20.99 -9.70 21.78
N ALA A 45 -20.70 -8.60 21.10
CA ALA A 45 -21.62 -7.45 21.05
C ALA A 45 -22.84 -7.74 20.19
N MET A 46 -22.68 -8.45 19.08
CA MET A 46 -23.81 -8.93 18.27
C MET A 46 -24.74 -9.85 19.07
N GLU A 47 -24.19 -10.75 19.89
CA GLU A 47 -24.97 -11.61 20.78
C GLU A 47 -25.71 -10.81 21.86
N SER A 48 -25.03 -9.84 22.49
CA SER A 48 -25.66 -8.96 23.50
C SER A 48 -26.81 -8.15 22.89
N TYR A 49 -26.59 -7.56 21.71
CA TYR A 49 -27.62 -6.82 20.95
C TYR A 49 -28.79 -7.71 20.50
N ARG A 50 -28.52 -8.97 20.11
CA ARG A 50 -29.55 -9.95 19.75
C ARG A 50 -30.44 -10.30 20.94
N ASN A 51 -29.84 -10.50 22.10
CA ASN A 51 -30.55 -10.90 23.31
C ASN A 51 -31.41 -9.76 23.87
N GLU A 52 -30.86 -8.54 23.89
CA GLU A 52 -31.57 -7.36 24.37
C GLU A 52 -31.13 -6.10 23.62
N LYS A 53 -32.06 -5.47 22.89
CA LYS A 53 -31.81 -4.23 22.13
C LYS A 53 -31.83 -2.98 23.02
N THR A 54 -31.06 -2.99 24.10
CA THR A 54 -30.90 -1.82 24.97
C THR A 54 -30.04 -0.76 24.29
N ARG A 55 -30.19 0.50 24.70
CA ARG A 55 -29.33 1.59 24.25
C ARG A 55 -27.83 1.28 24.46
N GLU A 56 -27.48 0.70 25.61
CA GLU A 56 -26.10 0.31 25.93
C GLU A 56 -25.56 -0.73 24.94
N ASN A 57 -26.35 -1.76 24.63
CA ASN A 57 -25.94 -2.80 23.69
C ASN A 57 -25.80 -2.26 22.26
N SER A 58 -26.69 -1.34 21.84
CA SER A 58 -26.59 -0.65 20.55
C SER A 58 -25.34 0.22 20.46
N GLU A 59 -25.04 1.01 21.50
CA GLU A 59 -23.85 1.87 21.57
C GLU A 59 -22.56 1.03 21.53
N LYS A 60 -22.52 -0.09 22.26
CA LYS A 60 -21.38 -1.01 22.26
C LYS A 60 -21.17 -1.73 20.93
N LEU A 61 -22.26 -2.14 20.27
CA LEU A 61 -22.17 -2.71 18.93
C LEU A 61 -21.66 -1.65 17.93
N LEU A 62 -22.18 -0.42 17.99
CA LEU A 62 -21.72 0.69 17.17
C LEU A 62 -20.24 1.01 17.40
N GLU A 63 -19.75 0.97 18.64
CA GLU A 63 -18.33 1.14 18.96
C GLU A 63 -17.47 0.10 18.23
N HIS A 64 -17.83 -1.18 18.31
CA HIS A 64 -17.06 -2.25 17.66
C HIS A 64 -17.19 -2.25 16.13
N VAL A 65 -18.35 -1.91 15.57
CA VAL A 65 -18.50 -1.73 14.12
C VAL A 65 -17.68 -0.53 13.64
N THR A 66 -17.64 0.56 14.41
CA THR A 66 -16.78 1.71 14.12
C THR A 66 -15.31 1.33 14.17
N LYS A 67 -14.90 0.53 15.16
CA LYS A 67 -13.52 0.03 15.25
C LYS A 67 -13.18 -0.94 14.12
N LEU A 68 -14.13 -1.72 13.60
CA LEU A 68 -13.92 -2.61 12.45
C LEU A 68 -13.49 -1.85 11.18
N MET A 69 -13.88 -0.59 11.04
CA MET A 69 -13.45 0.27 9.92
C MET A 69 -11.93 0.45 9.83
N GLU A 70 -11.18 0.16 10.90
CA GLU A 70 -9.71 0.15 10.87
C GLU A 70 -9.13 -0.87 9.86
N ILE A 71 -9.94 -1.82 9.39
CA ILE A 71 -9.61 -2.73 8.27
C ILE A 71 -9.19 -1.97 7.01
N ASP A 72 -9.64 -0.72 6.86
CA ASP A 72 -9.21 0.16 5.78
C ASP A 72 -7.69 0.29 5.69
N LYS A 73 -6.98 0.37 6.83
CA LYS A 73 -5.50 0.46 6.84
C LYS A 73 -4.85 -0.76 6.17
N HIS A 74 -5.40 -1.95 6.42
CA HIS A 74 -4.90 -3.19 5.84
C HIS A 74 -5.13 -3.22 4.32
N TYR A 75 -6.36 -2.91 3.89
CA TYR A 75 -6.69 -2.85 2.46
C TYR A 75 -5.93 -1.75 1.74
N SER A 76 -5.80 -0.56 2.32
CA SER A 76 -5.01 0.53 1.76
C SER A 76 -3.53 0.18 1.62
N ARG A 77 -2.93 -0.56 2.57
CA ARG A 77 -1.55 -1.04 2.39
C ARG A 77 -1.43 -2.00 1.22
N LYS A 78 -2.37 -2.93 1.08
CA LYS A 78 -2.42 -3.85 -0.06
C LYS A 78 -2.59 -3.09 -1.39
N GLU A 79 -3.50 -2.13 -1.43
CA GLU A 79 -3.84 -1.34 -2.62
C GLU A 79 -2.74 -0.38 -3.06
N ASN A 80 -2.04 0.25 -2.13
CA ASN A 80 -1.04 1.27 -2.45
C ASN A 80 0.38 0.69 -2.56
N LEU A 81 0.68 -0.43 -1.89
CA LEU A 81 2.04 -0.99 -1.85
C LEU A 81 2.18 -2.28 -2.66
N ILE A 82 1.17 -3.16 -2.66
CA ILE A 82 1.26 -4.46 -3.36
C ILE A 82 0.73 -4.35 -4.80
N PHE A 83 -0.46 -3.79 -5.00
CA PHE A 83 -1.10 -3.77 -6.32
C PHE A 83 -0.29 -3.02 -7.41
N PRO A 84 0.37 -1.88 -7.13
CA PRO A 84 1.18 -1.20 -8.15
C PRO A 84 2.39 -2.04 -8.59
N LEU A 85 2.97 -2.81 -7.67
CA LEU A 85 4.04 -3.75 -8.01
C LEU A 85 3.52 -4.91 -8.84
N MET A 86 2.33 -5.45 -8.54
CA MET A 86 1.68 -6.45 -9.38
C MET A 86 1.44 -5.94 -10.82
N GLU A 87 1.09 -4.67 -10.98
CA GLU A 87 0.96 -4.02 -12.30
C GLU A 87 2.26 -3.98 -13.08
N LYS A 88 3.38 -3.69 -12.40
CA LYS A 88 4.73 -3.76 -12.99
C LYS A 88 5.03 -5.16 -13.53
N TYR A 89 4.56 -6.21 -12.85
CA TYR A 89 4.63 -7.61 -13.29
C TYR A 89 3.52 -8.02 -14.28
N LYS A 90 2.68 -7.08 -14.73
CA LYS A 90 1.57 -7.26 -15.69
C LYS A 90 0.44 -8.19 -15.19
N ILE A 91 0.23 -8.27 -13.88
CA ILE A 91 -0.80 -9.12 -13.27
C ILE A 91 -2.02 -8.27 -12.90
N ASN A 92 -2.78 -7.83 -13.91
CA ASN A 92 -3.75 -6.76 -13.67
C ASN A 92 -5.16 -7.22 -13.25
N THR A 93 -5.51 -8.48 -13.51
CA THR A 93 -6.89 -8.96 -13.32
C THR A 93 -7.20 -9.32 -11.87
N PRO A 94 -6.36 -10.08 -11.14
CA PRO A 94 -6.65 -10.48 -9.76
C PRO A 94 -6.75 -9.28 -8.81
N GLN A 95 -5.85 -8.30 -8.94
CA GLN A 95 -5.83 -7.12 -8.08
C GLN A 95 -7.09 -6.25 -8.22
N LYS A 96 -7.62 -6.07 -9.44
CA LYS A 96 -8.83 -5.27 -9.69
C LYS A 96 -10.07 -5.90 -9.08
N VAL A 97 -10.16 -7.23 -9.14
CA VAL A 97 -11.25 -7.97 -8.51
C VAL A 97 -11.17 -7.88 -7.00
N MET A 98 -9.96 -8.02 -6.43
CA MET A 98 -9.78 -7.90 -4.98
C MET A 98 -10.13 -6.49 -4.48
N TRP A 99 -9.65 -5.44 -5.16
CA TRP A 99 -9.99 -4.05 -4.84
C TRP A 99 -11.51 -3.84 -4.83
N GLY A 100 -12.23 -4.26 -5.88
CA GLY A 100 -13.68 -4.12 -5.90
C GLY A 100 -14.38 -4.80 -4.72
N VAL A 101 -13.91 -5.97 -4.29
CA VAL A 101 -14.44 -6.66 -3.12
C VAL A 101 -14.08 -5.93 -1.82
N ASP A 102 -12.87 -5.37 -1.70
CA ASP A 102 -12.46 -4.55 -0.55
C ASP A 102 -13.37 -3.32 -0.40
N ASP A 103 -13.65 -2.61 -1.49
CA ASP A 103 -14.54 -1.44 -1.51
C ASP A 103 -15.97 -1.81 -1.10
N GLU A 104 -16.50 -2.91 -1.63
CA GLU A 104 -17.82 -3.39 -1.25
C GLU A 104 -17.87 -3.81 0.24
N ILE A 105 -16.78 -4.36 0.81
CA ILE A 105 -16.70 -4.64 2.25
C ILE A 105 -16.70 -3.34 3.05
N ARG A 106 -15.90 -2.33 2.66
CA ARG A 106 -15.85 -1.01 3.31
C ARG A 106 -17.24 -0.36 3.34
N GLU A 107 -17.92 -0.33 2.20
CA GLU A 107 -19.24 0.27 2.10
C GLU A 107 -20.28 -0.51 2.92
N ALA A 108 -20.21 -1.85 2.96
CA ALA A 108 -21.10 -2.65 3.81
C ALA A 108 -20.88 -2.40 5.32
N ILE A 109 -19.63 -2.27 5.80
CA ILE A 109 -19.36 -1.93 7.21
C ILE A 109 -19.91 -0.52 7.52
N LYS A 110 -19.67 0.43 6.62
CA LYS A 110 -20.12 1.83 6.75
C LYS A 110 -21.64 1.95 6.75
N GLU A 111 -22.33 1.15 5.93
CA GLU A 111 -23.79 1.05 5.92
C GLU A 111 -24.31 0.59 7.28
N VAL A 112 -23.81 -0.54 7.80
CA VAL A 112 -24.20 -1.04 9.12
C VAL A 112 -23.94 0.00 10.22
N ARG A 113 -22.78 0.66 10.18
CA ARG A 113 -22.42 1.70 11.15
C ARG A 113 -23.42 2.85 11.14
N ASN A 114 -23.81 3.31 9.95
CA ASN A 114 -24.77 4.41 9.80
C ASN A 114 -26.17 3.98 10.26
N ASN A 115 -26.59 2.76 9.91
CA ASN A 115 -27.86 2.18 10.35
C ASN A 115 -27.95 2.11 11.89
N LEU A 116 -26.88 1.63 12.54
CA LEU A 116 -26.77 1.64 14.01
C LEU A 116 -26.82 3.04 14.61
N LYS A 117 -26.13 4.01 14.00
CA LYS A 117 -26.05 5.39 14.49
C LYS A 117 -27.38 6.14 14.35
N ASN A 118 -28.11 5.89 13.26
CA ASN A 118 -29.34 6.59 12.92
C ASN A 118 -30.61 5.85 13.36
N HIS A 119 -30.47 4.65 13.95
CA HIS A 119 -31.60 3.76 14.28
C HIS A 119 -32.42 3.36 13.05
N GLU A 120 -31.74 3.11 11.93
CA GLU A 120 -32.33 2.69 10.67
C GLU A 120 -32.12 1.18 10.46
N ASP A 121 -33.10 0.51 9.86
CA ASP A 121 -32.98 -0.89 9.43
C ASP A 121 -32.54 -1.87 10.56
N GLU A 122 -33.01 -1.64 11.79
CA GLU A 122 -32.58 -2.36 12.99
C GLU A 122 -32.88 -3.87 12.97
N GLU A 123 -33.80 -4.30 12.11
CA GLU A 123 -34.16 -5.71 11.91
C GLU A 123 -33.07 -6.47 11.13
N ASN A 124 -32.33 -5.79 10.24
CA ASN A 124 -31.34 -6.39 9.35
C ASN A 124 -29.89 -6.14 9.78
N ILE A 125 -29.63 -5.37 10.84
CA ILE A 125 -28.27 -5.08 11.33
C ILE A 125 -27.44 -6.36 11.50
N LEU A 126 -28.01 -7.37 12.17
CA LEU A 126 -27.30 -8.61 12.47
C LEU A 126 -27.03 -9.44 11.21
N SER A 127 -27.98 -9.53 10.27
CA SER A 127 -27.81 -10.28 9.03
C SER A 127 -26.79 -9.61 8.10
N LYS A 128 -26.81 -8.26 8.03
CA LYS A 128 -25.80 -7.48 7.31
C LYS A 128 -24.41 -7.65 7.92
N LEU A 129 -24.29 -7.65 9.25
CA LEU A 129 -23.01 -7.92 9.92
C LEU A 129 -22.47 -9.33 9.68
N GLU A 130 -23.33 -10.36 9.71
CA GLU A 130 -22.88 -11.72 9.38
C GLU A 130 -22.39 -11.80 7.93
N ASN A 131 -23.03 -11.09 7.00
CA ASN A 131 -22.56 -11.01 5.62
C ASN A 131 -21.18 -10.33 5.54
N VAL A 132 -21.01 -9.17 6.19
CA VAL A 132 -19.71 -8.48 6.29
C VAL A 132 -18.63 -9.41 6.84
N ILE A 133 -18.89 -10.09 7.95
CA ILE A 133 -17.94 -11.03 8.56
C ILE A 133 -17.58 -12.17 7.61
N ALA A 134 -18.57 -12.75 6.92
CA ALA A 134 -18.31 -13.82 5.95
C ALA A 134 -17.41 -13.34 4.80
N ARG A 135 -17.64 -12.13 4.30
CA ARG A 135 -16.83 -11.53 3.23
C ARG A 135 -15.40 -11.19 3.67
N ILE A 136 -15.23 -10.68 4.89
CA ILE A 136 -13.90 -10.44 5.47
C ILE A 136 -13.14 -11.76 5.57
N ASN A 137 -13.75 -12.82 6.08
CA ASN A 137 -13.10 -14.13 6.19
C ASN A 137 -12.72 -14.72 4.82
N ASP A 138 -13.58 -14.53 3.80
CA ASP A 138 -13.29 -14.93 2.42
C ASP A 138 -12.11 -14.13 1.82
N MET A 139 -12.03 -12.82 2.11
CA MET A 139 -10.90 -11.99 1.70
C MET A 139 -9.60 -12.44 2.37
N ILE A 140 -9.61 -12.66 3.68
CA ILE A 140 -8.46 -13.20 4.43
C ILE A 140 -7.98 -14.53 3.82
N PHE A 141 -8.92 -15.43 3.50
CA PHE A 141 -8.59 -16.70 2.85
C PHE A 141 -7.91 -16.49 1.49
N LYS A 142 -8.45 -15.61 0.64
CA LYS A 142 -7.87 -15.29 -0.67
C LYS A 142 -6.51 -14.63 -0.54
N GLU A 143 -6.32 -13.76 0.43
CA GLU A 143 -5.04 -13.11 0.67
C GLU A 143 -3.98 -14.15 1.06
N GLU A 144 -4.26 -14.99 2.05
CA GLU A 144 -3.27 -15.95 2.55
C GLU A 144 -2.98 -17.10 1.60
N ASN A 145 -3.96 -17.54 0.81
CA ASN A 145 -3.83 -18.72 -0.04
C ASN A 145 -3.62 -18.40 -1.53
N ILE A 146 -3.83 -17.15 -1.95
CA ILE A 146 -3.72 -16.76 -3.36
C ILE A 146 -2.81 -15.55 -3.52
N LEU A 147 -3.13 -14.41 -2.90
CA LEU A 147 -2.40 -13.17 -3.12
C LEU A 147 -0.96 -13.26 -2.58
N LEU A 148 -0.80 -13.52 -1.29
CA LEU A 148 0.50 -13.53 -0.62
C LEU A 148 1.45 -14.56 -1.25
N PRO A 149 1.06 -15.83 -1.48
CA PRO A 149 1.92 -16.79 -2.17
C PRO A 149 2.32 -16.34 -3.59
N MET A 150 1.40 -15.72 -4.33
CA MET A 150 1.68 -15.23 -5.68
C MET A 150 2.70 -14.10 -5.66
N VAL A 151 2.52 -13.09 -4.81
CA VAL A 151 3.44 -11.93 -4.77
C VAL A 151 4.79 -12.31 -4.16
N SER A 152 4.82 -13.26 -3.24
CA SER A 152 6.05 -13.88 -2.72
C SER A 152 6.93 -14.47 -3.82
N GLU A 153 6.36 -15.15 -4.80
CA GLU A 153 7.12 -15.72 -5.92
C GLU A 153 7.59 -14.68 -6.94
N LEU A 154 7.01 -13.48 -6.92
CA LEU A 154 7.24 -12.43 -7.92
C LEU A 154 8.15 -11.31 -7.43
N PHE A 155 7.96 -10.88 -6.19
CA PHE A 155 8.58 -9.68 -5.66
C PHE A 155 10.02 -9.95 -5.23
N THR A 156 10.87 -8.98 -5.51
CA THR A 156 12.27 -8.99 -5.08
C THR A 156 12.41 -8.55 -3.63
N GLU A 157 13.56 -8.85 -3.01
CA GLU A 157 13.87 -8.42 -1.64
C GLU A 157 13.88 -6.88 -1.51
N GLU A 158 14.33 -6.16 -2.54
CA GLU A 158 14.30 -4.69 -2.60
C GLU A 158 12.87 -4.14 -2.60
N GLU A 159 11.95 -4.79 -3.32
CA GLU A 159 10.53 -4.42 -3.33
C GLU A 159 9.88 -4.69 -1.98
N TRP A 160 10.25 -5.78 -1.29
CA TRP A 160 9.79 -6.03 0.08
C TRP A 160 10.31 -5.00 1.08
N LEU A 161 11.57 -4.58 0.95
CA LEU A 161 12.14 -3.49 1.75
C LEU A 161 11.42 -2.15 1.52
N MET A 162 10.99 -1.89 0.28
CA MET A 162 10.19 -0.70 -0.04
C MET A 162 8.83 -0.76 0.65
N ILE A 163 8.11 -1.88 0.53
CA ILE A 163 6.82 -2.10 1.21
C ILE A 163 6.98 -1.96 2.72
N GLU A 164 8.06 -2.48 3.29
CA GLU A 164 8.40 -2.36 4.71
C GLU A 164 8.51 -0.89 5.13
N LYS A 165 9.30 -0.12 4.37
CA LYS A 165 9.60 1.29 4.65
C LYS A 165 8.37 2.19 4.55
N GLU A 166 7.49 1.93 3.60
CA GLU A 166 6.30 2.78 3.33
C GLU A 166 5.06 2.37 4.16
N SER A 167 5.01 1.12 4.64
CA SER A 167 3.87 0.63 5.45
C SER A 167 3.49 1.52 6.66
N PRO A 168 4.44 2.10 7.43
CA PRO A 168 4.10 2.96 8.57
C PRO A 168 3.33 4.24 8.21
N GLU A 169 3.46 4.75 6.98
CA GLU A 169 2.74 5.97 6.55
C GLU A 169 1.23 5.73 6.45
N ILE A 170 0.82 4.52 6.07
CA ILE A 170 -0.59 4.09 6.03
C ILE A 170 -1.02 3.58 7.41
N GLY A 171 -0.13 2.89 8.12
CA GLY A 171 -0.35 2.33 9.45
C GLY A 171 -0.85 0.88 9.42
N TYR A 172 -1.15 0.34 10.61
CA TYR A 172 -1.45 -1.07 10.81
C TYR A 172 -2.84 -1.30 11.40
N CYS A 173 -3.40 -2.48 11.09
CA CYS A 173 -4.73 -2.90 11.47
C CYS A 173 -4.68 -3.98 12.56
N PHE A 174 -5.27 -3.70 13.73
CA PHE A 174 -5.39 -4.66 14.86
C PHE A 174 -4.09 -5.30 15.35
N ILE A 175 -2.93 -4.69 15.09
CA ILE A 175 -1.64 -5.08 15.66
C ILE A 175 -1.00 -3.88 16.38
N ASP A 176 -0.51 -4.10 17.61
CA ASP A 176 -0.02 -3.02 18.47
C ASP A 176 1.42 -2.62 18.15
N LYS A 177 2.27 -3.58 17.76
CA LYS A 177 3.70 -3.36 17.46
C LYS A 177 4.21 -4.37 16.45
N LYS A 178 4.72 -3.87 15.33
CA LYS A 178 5.52 -4.64 14.39
C LYS A 178 6.95 -4.82 14.92
N LYS A 179 7.52 -6.01 14.78
CA LYS A 179 8.97 -6.21 14.92
C LYS A 179 9.64 -5.74 13.63
N SER A 180 10.67 -4.90 13.72
CA SER A 180 11.43 -4.48 12.54
C SER A 180 11.97 -5.71 11.81
N TRP A 181 11.75 -5.78 10.51
CA TRP A 181 12.35 -6.82 9.70
C TRP A 181 13.81 -6.47 9.41
N GLU A 182 14.72 -7.35 9.78
CA GLU A 182 16.10 -7.32 9.34
C GLU A 182 16.26 -8.44 8.31
N PRO A 183 16.49 -8.13 7.01
CA PRO A 183 16.80 -9.16 6.04
C PRO A 183 18.06 -9.91 6.51
N ALA A 184 18.07 -11.23 6.34
CA ALA A 184 19.27 -11.98 6.60
C ALA A 184 20.36 -11.41 5.70
N LYS A 185 21.42 -10.84 6.28
CA LYS A 185 22.59 -10.34 5.56
C LYS A 185 22.96 -11.38 4.50
N SER A 186 22.62 -11.10 3.25
CA SER A 186 23.12 -11.91 2.16
C SER A 186 24.64 -11.74 2.17
N GLU A 187 25.37 -12.72 1.66
CA GLU A 187 26.83 -12.66 1.46
C GLU A 187 27.26 -11.55 0.47
N ALA A 188 26.42 -10.52 0.27
CA ALA A 188 26.69 -9.24 -0.37
C ALA A 188 27.37 -8.23 0.56
N GLU A 189 27.73 -8.58 1.80
CA GLU A 189 28.67 -7.78 2.62
C GLU A 189 30.09 -7.73 2.03
N GLY A 190 30.35 -8.44 0.92
CA GLY A 190 31.53 -8.25 0.07
C GLY A 190 31.40 -7.14 -0.99
N LYS A 191 30.26 -6.46 -1.11
CA LYS A 191 30.02 -5.41 -2.13
C LYS A 191 29.76 -4.01 -1.57
N GLU A 192 29.91 -3.82 -0.26
CA GLU A 192 29.95 -2.47 0.31
C GLU A 192 31.29 -1.76 0.07
N GLN A 193 32.34 -2.48 -0.35
CA GLN A 193 33.60 -1.87 -0.81
C GLN A 193 33.64 -1.54 -2.31
N GLU A 194 32.63 -1.97 -3.10
CA GLU A 194 32.55 -1.62 -4.54
C GLU A 194 31.58 -0.46 -4.82
N LYS A 195 30.79 0.00 -3.84
CA LYS A 195 29.91 1.17 -4.01
C LYS A 195 30.62 2.51 -3.84
N GLU A 196 31.76 2.57 -3.16
CA GLU A 196 32.59 3.79 -3.10
C GLU A 196 33.41 4.02 -4.39
N GLU A 197 33.73 2.98 -5.17
CA GLU A 197 34.43 3.14 -6.47
C GLU A 197 33.49 3.26 -7.68
N ARG A 198 32.18 3.05 -7.53
CA ARG A 198 31.20 3.29 -8.60
C ARG A 198 30.53 4.67 -8.54
N ALA A 199 30.86 5.48 -7.53
CA ALA A 199 30.46 6.87 -7.42
C ALA A 199 31.15 7.81 -8.45
N GLU A 200 32.11 7.31 -9.23
CA GLU A 200 32.80 8.09 -10.28
C GLU A 200 32.53 7.63 -11.73
N LYS A 201 31.50 6.82 -11.97
CA LYS A 201 30.99 6.62 -13.33
C LYS A 201 29.53 6.96 -13.42
N SER A 202 29.29 8.25 -13.53
CA SER A 202 28.11 8.84 -14.16
C SER A 202 27.62 7.92 -15.28
N ALA A 203 26.40 7.41 -15.13
CA ALA A 203 25.61 7.10 -16.32
C ALA A 203 25.41 8.45 -17.01
N ASP A 204 26.14 8.62 -18.11
CA ASP A 204 26.26 9.85 -18.90
C ASP A 204 24.89 10.54 -19.04
N GLY A 205 24.70 11.67 -18.34
CA GLY A 205 23.59 12.59 -18.55
C GLY A 205 22.35 12.49 -17.64
N CYS A 206 22.18 11.51 -16.75
CA CYS A 206 20.95 11.41 -15.93
C CYS A 206 21.00 12.15 -14.58
N ILE A 207 19.85 12.65 -14.11
CA ILE A 207 19.63 13.33 -12.83
C ILE A 207 19.04 12.34 -11.83
N GLN A 208 19.72 12.13 -10.70
CA GLN A 208 19.25 11.24 -9.63
C GLN A 208 18.56 12.04 -8.52
N LEU A 209 17.30 11.71 -8.24
CA LEU A 209 16.46 12.27 -7.17
C LEU A 209 16.24 11.22 -6.08
N GLU A 210 15.79 11.63 -4.89
CA GLU A 210 15.50 10.70 -3.78
C GLU A 210 14.39 9.69 -4.12
N THR A 211 13.47 10.07 -5.01
CA THR A 211 12.30 9.28 -5.40
C THR A 211 12.39 8.67 -6.80
N GLY A 212 13.53 8.80 -7.49
CA GLY A 212 13.66 8.28 -8.85
C GLY A 212 14.85 8.85 -9.63
N ILE A 213 14.99 8.44 -10.88
CA ILE A 213 16.03 8.92 -11.80
C ILE A 213 15.32 9.49 -13.03
N LEU A 214 15.72 10.68 -13.46
CA LEU A 214 15.18 11.36 -14.64
C LEU A 214 16.29 11.76 -15.59
N GLU A 215 16.05 11.67 -16.89
CA GLU A 215 16.88 12.37 -17.87
C GLU A 215 16.58 13.89 -17.84
N PRO A 216 17.54 14.78 -18.16
CA PRO A 216 17.32 16.22 -18.18
C PRO A 216 16.14 16.65 -19.05
N MET A 217 15.93 15.95 -20.17
CA MET A 217 14.82 16.22 -21.10
C MET A 217 13.47 15.81 -20.50
N GLU A 218 13.42 14.73 -19.71
CA GLU A 218 12.21 14.30 -19.01
C GLU A 218 11.85 15.28 -17.90
N LEU A 219 12.84 15.77 -17.16
CA LEU A 219 12.66 16.80 -16.14
C LEU A 219 12.13 18.10 -16.76
N GLU A 220 12.68 18.54 -17.89
CA GLU A 220 12.19 19.73 -18.60
C GLU A 220 10.74 19.56 -19.07
N HIS A 221 10.38 18.41 -19.65
CA HIS A 221 9.00 18.13 -20.06
C HIS A 221 8.04 18.08 -18.88
N LEU A 222 8.44 17.46 -17.77
CA LEU A 222 7.63 17.38 -16.56
C LEU A 222 7.35 18.78 -16.01
N LEU A 223 8.38 19.63 -15.87
CA LEU A 223 8.23 20.99 -15.37
C LEU A 223 7.38 21.87 -16.31
N ASN A 224 7.43 21.65 -17.63
CA ASN A 224 6.62 22.38 -18.60
C ASN A 224 5.17 21.86 -18.72
N ALA A 225 4.88 20.65 -18.25
CA ALA A 225 3.54 20.06 -18.28
C ALA A 225 2.67 20.45 -17.06
N LEU A 226 3.28 21.00 -16.02
CA LEU A 226 2.56 21.45 -14.82
C LEU A 226 1.69 22.68 -15.15
N PRO A 227 0.47 22.78 -14.60
CA PRO A 227 -0.42 23.94 -14.79
C PRO A 227 -0.01 25.14 -13.92
N VAL A 228 1.29 25.35 -13.74
CA VAL A 228 1.89 26.44 -12.95
C VAL A 228 3.16 26.93 -13.62
N ASP A 229 3.41 28.24 -13.55
CA ASP A 229 4.67 28.84 -13.99
C ASP A 229 5.70 28.77 -12.86
N ILE A 230 6.84 28.10 -13.11
CA ILE A 230 7.94 27.92 -12.16
C ILE A 230 9.12 28.75 -12.63
N THR A 231 9.66 29.61 -11.77
CA THR A 231 10.96 30.28 -11.97
C THR A 231 11.86 29.97 -10.80
N PHE A 232 13.05 29.45 -11.07
CA PHE A 232 14.06 29.13 -10.07
C PHE A 232 15.18 30.18 -10.10
N ILE A 233 15.35 30.86 -8.97
CA ILE A 233 16.43 31.80 -8.68
C ILE A 233 17.33 31.13 -7.67
N ASP A 234 18.63 31.08 -7.94
CA ASP A 234 19.59 30.48 -7.03
C ASP A 234 19.95 31.41 -5.86
N LYS A 235 20.86 30.95 -5.00
CA LYS A 235 21.36 31.70 -3.85
C LYS A 235 22.12 32.99 -4.23
N ASP A 236 22.54 33.13 -5.48
CA ASP A 236 23.31 34.26 -6.01
C ASP A 236 22.39 35.22 -6.80
N ASP A 237 21.09 35.21 -6.49
CA ASP A 237 20.02 36.00 -7.14
C ASP A 237 20.00 35.87 -8.68
N THR A 238 20.48 34.73 -9.21
CA THR A 238 20.54 34.48 -10.65
C THR A 238 19.42 33.55 -11.08
N VAL A 239 18.67 33.93 -12.11
CA VAL A 239 17.67 33.05 -12.72
C VAL A 239 18.38 31.87 -13.40
N LYS A 240 18.10 30.64 -12.95
CA LYS A 240 18.70 29.41 -13.50
C LYS A 240 17.73 28.58 -14.32
N PHE A 241 16.43 28.69 -14.05
CA PHE A 241 15.42 27.93 -14.77
C PHE A 241 14.09 28.68 -14.79
N PHE A 242 13.33 28.54 -15.87
CA PHE A 242 11.94 28.94 -15.94
C PHE A 242 11.16 27.97 -16.83
N SER A 243 9.94 27.60 -16.42
CA SER A 243 9.07 26.73 -17.21
C SER A 243 8.42 27.50 -18.36
N LYS A 244 8.25 26.82 -19.51
CA LYS A 244 7.57 27.34 -20.72
C LYS A 244 6.36 26.46 -21.07
N PRO A 245 5.22 26.57 -20.36
CA PRO A 245 4.00 25.90 -20.78
C PRO A 245 3.51 26.46 -22.13
N LYS A 246 2.87 25.61 -22.95
CA LYS A 246 2.33 26.00 -24.27
C LYS A 246 1.29 27.12 -24.21
N ASP A 247 0.62 27.28 -23.07
CA ASP A 247 -0.44 28.25 -22.83
C ASP A 247 -0.05 29.27 -21.72
N SER A 248 1.21 29.69 -21.66
CA SER A 248 1.65 30.66 -20.63
C SER A 248 0.90 32.00 -20.76
N VAL A 249 0.42 32.50 -19.62
CA VAL A 249 -0.38 33.73 -19.48
C VAL A 249 0.50 34.99 -19.43
N PHE A 250 1.82 34.85 -19.26
CA PHE A 250 2.75 35.97 -19.13
C PHE A 250 3.65 36.14 -20.37
N LEU A 251 3.62 37.34 -20.96
CA LEU A 251 4.48 37.72 -22.07
C LEU A 251 5.94 37.89 -21.62
N GLN A 252 6.84 37.23 -22.34
CA GLN A 252 8.28 37.17 -22.11
C GLN A 252 8.99 38.40 -22.68
N GLU A 253 9.23 39.43 -21.89
CA GLU A 253 10.33 40.38 -22.09
C GLU A 253 10.82 40.88 -20.71
N LEU A 254 12.16 40.96 -20.53
CA LEU A 254 12.90 41.51 -19.38
C LEU A 254 13.45 40.53 -18.32
N PHE A 255 14.22 39.49 -18.68
CA PHE A 255 15.21 38.90 -17.76
C PHE A 255 16.47 38.38 -18.47
N LEU A 256 16.92 39.11 -19.50
CA LEU A 256 18.29 39.01 -20.00
C LEU A 256 18.90 40.41 -20.02
N ALA A 257 19.36 40.84 -18.84
CA ALA A 257 20.34 41.91 -18.65
C ALA A 257 21.27 41.47 -17.52
#